data_AF-A0AAV5PZJ2-F1
#
_entry.id   AF-A0AAV5PZJ2-F1
#
_cell.length_a   1.000
_cell.length_b   1.000
_cell.length_c   1.000
_cell.angle_alpha   90.00
_cell.angle_beta   90.00
_cell.angle_gamma   90.00
#
_symmetry.space_group_name_H-M   'P 1'
#
loop_
_entity.id
_entity.type
_entity.pdbx_description
1 polymer ?
#
loop_
_entity_poly.entity_id
_entity_poly.type
_entity_poly.pdbx_seq_one_letter_code
_entity_poly.pdbx_strand_id
1 'polypeptide(L)'
;MSSRKLFSELVASVQHSMNAAHRYHVKELQSKQKALVAYQKMNSLKLGKTWSAEEEAMAMDKVGKQMGLHIKPSTDTTAITHLDKEDSLYSEIERHHVTTASLFLASQTEYCELLERYNPGISMKQTDKVRKTARRVGLEVPE
;
A
#
# COMPACT_ATOMS: atom_id res chain seq x y z
N MET A 1 30.97 5.85 7.00
CA MET A 1 29.73 5.20 7.49
C MET A 1 30.05 3.72 7.64
N SER A 2 29.73 3.10 8.79
CA SER A 2 29.95 1.66 8.97
C SER A 2 28.99 0.85 8.11
N SER A 3 29.45 -0.24 7.51
CA SER A 3 28.69 -1.12 6.62
C SER A 3 27.45 -1.70 7.29
N ARG A 4 27.56 -2.08 8.57
CA ARG A 4 26.42 -2.52 9.38
C ARG A 4 25.35 -1.43 9.50
N LYS A 5 25.78 -0.18 9.62
CA LYS A 5 24.86 0.96 9.67
C LYS A 5 24.15 1.14 8.33
N LEU A 6 24.88 1.09 7.21
CA LEU A 6 24.29 1.16 5.86
C LEU A 6 23.29 0.03 5.59
N PHE A 7 23.62 -1.19 6.01
CA PHE A 7 22.72 -2.34 5.91
C PHE A 7 21.45 -2.14 6.76
N SER A 8 21.59 -1.66 8.00
CA SER A 8 20.44 -1.37 8.86
C SER A 8 19.53 -0.26 8.30
N GLU A 9 20.12 0.77 7.68
CA GLU A 9 19.40 1.85 7.01
C GLU A 9 18.64 1.32 5.78
N LEU A 10 19.28 0.46 4.99
CA LEU A 10 18.64 -0.20 3.86
C LEU A 10 17.43 -1.03 4.30
N VAL A 11 17.59 -1.89 5.29
CA VAL A 11 16.48 -2.72 5.83
C VAL A 11 15.35 -1.83 6.36
N ALA A 12 15.67 -0.75 7.07
CA ALA A 12 14.67 0.19 7.58
C ALA A 12 13.89 0.87 6.43
N SER A 13 14.58 1.27 5.36
CA SER A 13 13.96 1.88 4.18
C SER A 13 13.01 0.91 3.44
N VAL A 14 13.41 -0.36 3.30
CA VAL A 14 12.59 -1.41 2.70
C VAL A 14 11.34 -1.65 3.54
N GLN A 15 11.49 -1.79 4.85
CA GLN A 15 10.38 -1.97 5.78
C GLN A 15 9.41 -0.78 5.72
N HIS A 16 9.92 0.45 5.62
CA HIS A 16 9.10 1.64 5.48
C HIS A 16 8.24 1.60 4.21
N SER A 17 8.86 1.33 3.06
CA SER A 17 8.17 1.23 1.77
C SER A 17 7.10 0.13 1.78
N MET A 18 7.45 -1.05 2.32
CA MET A 18 6.51 -2.17 2.42
C MET A 18 5.32 -1.84 3.33
N ASN A 19 5.55 -1.17 4.46
CA ASN A 19 4.47 -0.72 5.35
C ASN A 19 3.55 0.30 4.67
N ALA A 20 4.11 1.24 3.90
CA ALA A 20 3.33 2.20 3.13
C ALA A 20 2.46 1.51 2.08
N ALA A 21 3.04 0.59 1.30
CA ALA A 21 2.31 -0.21 0.31
C ALA A 21 1.20 -1.05 0.94
N HIS A 22 1.49 -1.72 2.07
CA HIS A 22 0.49 -2.49 2.79
C HIS A 22 -0.69 -1.63 3.25
N ARG A 23 -0.44 -0.44 3.82
CA ARG A 23 -1.51 0.49 4.22
C ARG A 23 -2.39 0.90 3.04
N TYR A 24 -1.81 1.10 1.86
CA TYR A 24 -2.56 1.43 0.65
C TYR A 24 -3.48 0.26 0.23
N HIS A 25 -2.94 -0.95 0.13
CA HIS A 25 -3.72 -2.13 -0.26
C HIS A 25 -4.79 -2.53 0.76
N VAL A 26 -4.53 -2.37 2.06
CA VAL A 26 -5.52 -2.63 3.12
C VAL A 26 -6.75 -1.76 2.95
N LYS A 27 -6.60 -0.47 2.61
CA LYS A 27 -7.76 0.42 2.38
C LYS A 27 -8.64 -0.09 1.24
N GLU A 28 -8.04 -0.56 0.16
CA GLU A 28 -8.78 -1.12 -0.98
C GLU A 28 -9.49 -2.42 -0.59
N LEU A 29 -8.81 -3.31 0.14
CA LEU A 29 -9.41 -4.56 0.66
C LEU A 29 -10.58 -4.29 1.62
N GLN A 30 -10.48 -3.27 2.47
CA GLN A 30 -11.58 -2.86 3.37
C GLN A 30 -12.81 -2.40 2.57
N SER A 31 -12.61 -1.68 1.46
CA SER A 31 -13.70 -1.28 0.57
C SER A 31 -14.38 -2.50 -0.05
N LYS A 32 -13.59 -3.46 -0.56
CA LYS A 32 -14.11 -4.71 -1.13
C LYS A 32 -14.85 -5.55 -0.09
N GLN A 33 -14.33 -5.66 1.13
CA GLN A 33 -14.97 -6.34 2.25
C GLN A 33 -16.35 -5.75 2.54
N LYS A 34 -16.44 -4.43 2.68
CA LYS A 34 -17.72 -3.73 2.90
C LYS A 34 -18.72 -3.98 1.77
N ALA A 35 -18.26 -3.91 0.51
CA ALA A 35 -19.11 -4.15 -0.65
C ALA A 35 -19.65 -5.60 -0.69
N LEU A 36 -18.81 -6.59 -0.38
CA LEU A 36 -19.23 -7.99 -0.33
C LEU A 36 -20.27 -8.25 0.77
N VAL A 37 -20.06 -7.68 1.96
CA VAL A 37 -21.02 -7.81 3.07
C VAL A 37 -22.33 -7.11 2.73
N ALA A 38 -22.28 -5.92 2.12
CA ALA A 38 -23.48 -5.23 1.64
C ALA A 38 -24.24 -6.05 0.58
N TYR A 39 -23.53 -6.71 -0.33
CA TYR A 39 -24.12 -7.61 -1.31
C TYR A 39 -24.79 -8.84 -0.66
N GLN A 40 -24.12 -9.47 0.32
CA GLN A 40 -24.69 -10.58 1.08
C GLN A 40 -25.96 -10.18 1.84
N LYS A 41 -25.96 -8.98 2.43
CA LYS A 41 -27.11 -8.37 3.11
C LYS A 41 -28.27 -8.15 2.14
N MET A 42 -28.01 -7.55 0.98
CA MET A 42 -29.02 -7.32 -0.04
C MET A 42 -29.65 -8.63 -0.54
N ASN A 43 -28.84 -9.66 -0.79
CA ASN A 43 -29.36 -10.97 -1.21
C ASN A 43 -30.21 -11.63 -0.13
N SER A 44 -29.84 -11.48 1.15
CA SER A 44 -30.61 -12.04 2.27
C SER A 44 -31.93 -11.30 2.48
N LEU A 45 -31.96 -9.99 2.28
CA LEU A 45 -33.18 -9.18 2.31
C LEU A 45 -34.18 -9.59 1.22
N LYS A 46 -33.69 -9.90 0.02
CA LYS A 46 -34.52 -10.44 -1.07
C LYS A 46 -35.16 -11.79 -0.71
N LEU A 47 -34.53 -12.55 0.17
CA LEU A 47 -35.03 -13.84 0.69
C LEU A 47 -35.93 -13.68 1.93
N GLY A 48 -36.26 -12.45 2.33
CA GLY A 48 -37.12 -12.17 3.48
C GLY A 48 -36.46 -12.38 4.85
N LYS A 49 -35.14 -12.61 4.90
CA LYS A 49 -34.38 -12.76 6.15
C LYS A 49 -33.85 -11.41 6.63
N THR A 50 -34.05 -11.09 7.90
CA THR A 50 -33.46 -9.89 8.53
C THR A 50 -32.03 -10.17 8.99
N TRP A 51 -31.18 -9.14 8.92
CA TRP A 51 -29.81 -9.20 9.44
C TRP A 51 -29.75 -8.49 10.79
N SER A 52 -29.29 -9.20 11.82
CA SER A 52 -28.94 -8.59 13.11
C SER A 52 -27.55 -7.92 13.04
N ALA A 53 -27.31 -6.90 13.88
CA ALA A 53 -26.02 -6.22 13.97
C ALA A 53 -24.85 -7.18 14.30
N GLU A 54 -25.14 -8.25 15.04
CA GLU A 54 -24.18 -9.30 15.40
C GLU A 54 -23.81 -10.20 14.20
N GLU A 55 -24.77 -10.51 13.33
CA GLU A 55 -24.55 -11.29 12.12
C GLU A 55 -23.71 -10.51 11.09
N GLU A 56 -23.94 -9.20 11.01
CA GLU A 56 -23.16 -8.29 10.17
C GLU A 56 -21.69 -8.21 10.63
N ALA A 57 -21.46 -8.11 11.94
CA ALA A 57 -20.12 -8.12 12.51
C ALA A 57 -19.39 -9.46 12.25
N MET A 58 -20.09 -10.60 12.40
CA MET A 58 -19.53 -11.91 12.09
C MET A 58 -19.22 -12.10 10.60
N ALA A 59 -20.09 -11.60 9.70
CA ALA A 59 -19.85 -11.63 8.27
C ALA A 59 -18.64 -10.77 7.88
N MET A 60 -18.50 -9.58 8.47
CA MET A 60 -17.33 -8.72 8.29
C MET A 60 -16.04 -9.42 8.74
N ASP A 61 -16.01 -10.03 9.93
CA ASP A 61 -14.82 -10.76 10.42
C ASP A 61 -14.45 -11.95 9.52
N LYS A 62 -15.45 -12.75 9.10
CA LYS A 62 -15.22 -13.90 8.20
C LYS A 62 -14.69 -13.48 6.83
N VAL A 63 -15.34 -12.51 6.19
CA VAL A 63 -14.89 -11.98 4.87
C VAL A 63 -13.53 -11.31 5.00
N GLY A 64 -13.28 -10.59 6.11
CA GLY A 64 -12.00 -9.95 6.38
C GLY A 64 -10.84 -10.97 6.51
N LYS A 65 -11.07 -12.07 7.24
CA LYS A 65 -10.12 -13.17 7.35
C LYS A 65 -9.86 -13.86 6.01
N GLN A 66 -10.91 -14.12 5.23
CA GLN A 66 -10.78 -14.72 3.90
C GLN A 66 -9.98 -13.84 2.92
N MET A 67 -10.15 -12.52 3.02
CA MET A 67 -9.49 -11.53 2.16
C MET A 67 -8.09 -11.12 2.67
N GLY A 68 -7.60 -11.73 3.76
CA GLY A 68 -6.25 -11.49 4.27
C GLY A 68 -6.00 -10.10 4.88
N LEU A 69 -7.05 -9.39 5.32
CA LEU A 69 -6.95 -8.02 5.84
C LEU A 69 -6.05 -7.85 7.07
N HIS A 70 -5.77 -8.94 7.79
CA HIS A 70 -5.00 -8.93 9.03
C HIS A 70 -3.58 -9.50 8.86
N ILE A 71 -3.16 -9.82 7.63
CA ILE A 71 -1.81 -10.31 7.37
C ILE A 71 -0.86 -9.12 7.48
N LYS A 72 -0.08 -9.07 8.57
CA LYS A 72 1.02 -8.11 8.68
C LYS A 72 2.09 -8.47 7.65
N PRO A 73 2.61 -7.49 6.89
CA PRO A 73 3.63 -7.78 5.91
C PRO A 73 4.94 -8.09 6.66
N SER A 74 5.55 -9.23 6.36
CA SER A 74 6.85 -9.63 6.89
C SER A 74 7.91 -9.32 5.85
N THR A 75 8.98 -8.60 6.24
CA THR A 75 10.12 -8.41 5.34
C THR A 75 10.90 -9.70 5.32
N ASP A 76 10.93 -10.37 4.18
CA ASP A 76 11.87 -11.45 3.96
C ASP A 76 13.25 -10.83 3.69
N THR A 77 14.11 -10.86 4.70
CA THR A 77 15.48 -10.32 4.60
C THR A 77 16.47 -11.33 4.05
N THR A 78 16.06 -12.58 3.78
CA THR A 78 16.95 -13.68 3.34
C THR A 78 17.82 -13.28 2.17
N ALA A 79 17.23 -12.64 1.15
CA ALA A 79 17.93 -12.19 -0.05
C ALA A 79 19.03 -11.15 0.22
N ILE A 80 18.94 -10.37 1.30
CA ILE A 80 19.84 -9.25 1.60
C ILE A 80 20.80 -9.59 2.77
N THR A 81 20.55 -10.68 3.51
CA THR A 81 21.39 -11.09 4.67
C THR A 81 22.88 -11.22 4.34
N HIS A 82 23.23 -11.60 3.12
CA HIS A 82 24.62 -11.69 2.67
C HIS A 82 25.36 -10.34 2.67
N LEU A 83 24.64 -9.23 2.76
CA LEU A 83 25.19 -7.88 2.91
C LEU A 83 25.41 -7.51 4.38
N ASP A 84 25.01 -8.31 5.36
CA ASP A 84 25.36 -8.07 6.77
C ASP A 84 26.80 -8.54 7.07
N LYS A 85 27.77 -7.89 6.44
CA LYS A 85 29.21 -8.17 6.60
C LYS A 85 29.90 -7.07 7.40
N GLU A 86 30.96 -7.44 8.11
CA GLU A 86 31.84 -6.45 8.76
C GLU A 86 32.51 -5.54 7.74
N ASP A 87 32.79 -4.30 8.14
CA ASP A 87 33.35 -3.25 7.27
C ASP A 87 34.59 -3.73 6.50
N SER A 88 35.46 -4.52 7.13
CA SER A 88 36.70 -5.01 6.53
C SER A 88 36.50 -6.02 5.38
N LEU A 89 35.30 -6.57 5.21
CA LEU A 89 35.00 -7.64 4.24
C LEU A 89 34.26 -7.14 2.99
N TYR A 90 33.90 -5.86 2.99
CA TYR A 90 33.19 -5.24 1.90
C TYR A 90 34.15 -4.86 0.77
N SER A 91 33.88 -5.33 -0.44
CA SER A 91 34.49 -4.75 -1.64
C SER A 91 34.00 -3.31 -1.81
N GLU A 92 34.84 -2.43 -2.35
CA GLU A 92 34.48 -1.03 -2.66
C GLU A 92 33.21 -0.95 -3.53
N ILE A 93 33.06 -1.91 -4.45
CA ILE A 93 31.89 -2.06 -5.32
C ILE A 93 30.63 -2.40 -4.51
N GLU A 94 30.71 -3.35 -3.58
CA GLU A 94 29.58 -3.74 -2.72
C GLU A 94 29.12 -2.56 -1.85
N ARG A 95 30.06 -1.78 -1.29
CA ARG A 95 29.72 -0.56 -0.53
C ARG A 95 28.99 0.46 -1.40
N HIS A 96 29.46 0.66 -2.62
CA HIS A 96 28.81 1.56 -3.56
C HIS A 96 27.39 1.09 -3.89
N HIS A 97 27.18 -0.20 -4.15
CA HIS A 97 25.85 -0.75 -4.42
C HIS A 97 24.87 -0.57 -3.26
N VAL A 98 25.29 -0.87 -2.02
CA VAL A 98 24.44 -0.68 -0.83
C VAL A 98 24.08 0.80 -0.65
N THR A 99 25.06 1.69 -0.84
CA THR A 99 24.85 3.13 -0.73
C THR A 99 23.86 3.64 -1.77
N THR A 100 24.05 3.26 -3.04
CA THR A 100 23.17 3.66 -4.15
C THR A 100 21.76 3.09 -3.98
N ALA A 101 21.62 1.84 -3.52
CA ALA A 101 20.32 1.23 -3.24
C ALA A 101 19.58 1.96 -2.11
N SER A 102 20.27 2.26 -1.01
CA SER A 102 19.68 3.02 0.11
C SER A 102 19.24 4.41 -0.32
N LEU A 103 20.07 5.12 -1.10
CA LEU A 103 19.74 6.43 -1.63
C LEU A 103 18.54 6.38 -2.58
N PHE A 104 18.49 5.39 -3.46
CA PHE A 104 17.37 5.20 -4.37
C PHE A 104 16.06 4.98 -3.62
N LEU A 105 16.04 4.08 -2.62
CA LEU A 105 14.82 3.82 -1.83
C LEU A 105 14.37 5.06 -1.05
N ALA A 106 15.29 5.84 -0.50
CA ALA A 106 14.97 7.12 0.13
C ALA A 106 14.39 8.12 -0.89
N SER A 107 14.95 8.21 -2.09
CA SER A 107 14.44 9.13 -3.12
C SER A 107 13.04 8.77 -3.63
N GLN A 108 12.64 7.49 -3.56
CA GLN A 108 11.32 7.05 -4.01
C GLN A 108 10.18 7.60 -3.14
N THR A 109 10.43 7.90 -1.87
CA THR A 109 9.39 8.50 -1.02
C THR A 109 9.09 9.94 -1.44
N GLU A 110 10.11 10.73 -1.77
CA GLU A 110 9.96 12.10 -2.25
C GLU A 110 9.49 12.17 -3.70
N TYR A 111 9.86 11.18 -4.53
CA TYR A 111 9.50 11.14 -5.94
C TYR A 111 7.98 11.21 -6.17
N CYS A 112 7.20 10.46 -5.40
CA CYS A 112 5.74 10.49 -5.48
C CYS A 112 5.18 11.88 -5.15
N GLU A 113 5.70 12.53 -4.10
CA GLU A 113 5.27 13.87 -3.69
C GLU A 113 5.58 14.92 -4.77
N LEU A 114 6.78 14.85 -5.36
CA LEU A 114 7.19 15.73 -6.45
C LEU A 114 6.31 15.51 -7.69
N LEU A 115 6.02 14.26 -8.05
CA LEU A 115 5.12 13.93 -9.16
C LEU A 115 3.73 14.54 -8.96
N GLU A 116 3.15 14.43 -7.77
CA GLU A 116 1.84 15.01 -7.49
C GLU A 116 1.85 16.54 -7.52
N ARG A 117 2.93 17.17 -7.04
CA ARG A 117 3.10 18.62 -7.08
C ARG A 117 3.20 19.18 -8.50
N TYR A 118 4.01 18.55 -9.36
CA TYR A 118 4.24 19.03 -10.72
C TYR A 118 3.19 18.53 -11.72
N ASN A 119 2.52 17.41 -11.45
CA ASN A 119 1.43 16.87 -12.25
C ASN A 119 0.17 16.65 -11.39
N PRO A 120 -0.50 17.75 -10.98
CA PRO A 120 -1.66 17.70 -10.11
C PRO A 120 -2.83 17.00 -10.81
N GLY A 121 -3.08 15.76 -10.41
CA GLY A 121 -4.10 14.90 -10.99
C GLY A 121 -3.58 13.56 -11.49
N ILE A 122 -2.27 13.29 -11.44
CA ILE A 122 -1.72 12.00 -11.86
C ILE A 122 -2.34 10.82 -11.09
N SER A 123 -2.52 10.98 -9.77
CA SER A 123 -3.13 10.00 -8.85
C SER A 123 -4.66 10.03 -8.82
N MET A 124 -5.33 10.95 -9.53
CA MET A 124 -6.80 11.00 -9.58
C MET A 124 -7.36 9.82 -10.38
N LYS A 125 -8.46 9.24 -9.87
CA LYS A 125 -9.24 8.25 -10.63
C LYS A 125 -9.77 8.87 -11.92
N GLN A 126 -9.96 8.04 -12.93
CA GLN A 126 -10.41 8.50 -14.25
C GLN A 126 -11.77 9.21 -14.17
N THR A 127 -12.69 8.72 -13.34
CA THR A 127 -14.00 9.34 -13.09
C THR A 127 -13.86 10.76 -12.55
N ASP A 128 -12.93 10.98 -11.63
CA ASP A 128 -12.71 12.29 -11.01
C ASP A 128 -12.01 13.24 -11.99
N LYS A 129 -11.11 12.72 -12.84
CA LYS A 129 -10.52 13.48 -13.96
C LYS A 129 -11.61 13.97 -14.90
N VAL A 130 -12.49 13.08 -15.36
CA VAL A 130 -13.61 13.41 -16.24
C VAL A 130 -14.51 14.46 -15.61
N ARG A 131 -14.86 14.32 -14.32
CA ARG A 131 -15.68 15.29 -13.59
C ARG A 131 -14.98 16.65 -13.46
N LYS A 132 -13.68 16.67 -13.15
CA LYS A 132 -12.88 17.90 -13.05
C LYS A 132 -12.79 18.61 -14.40
N THR A 133 -12.60 17.86 -15.49
CA THR A 133 -12.58 18.43 -16.84
C THR A 133 -13.95 18.93 -17.29
N ALA A 134 -15.03 18.21 -16.97
CA ALA A 134 -16.40 18.63 -17.26
C ALA A 134 -16.75 19.93 -16.52
N ARG A 135 -16.42 20.02 -15.23
CA ARG A 135 -16.60 21.24 -14.43
C ARG A 135 -15.83 22.44 -15.00
N ARG A 136 -14.66 22.21 -15.62
CA ARG A 136 -13.88 23.27 -16.27
C ARG A 136 -14.61 23.92 -17.45
N VAL A 137 -15.53 23.19 -18.09
CA VAL A 137 -16.36 23.66 -19.21
C VAL A 137 -17.82 23.91 -18.80
N GLY A 138 -18.12 23.93 -17.51
CA GLY A 138 -19.48 24.16 -17.01
C GLY A 138 -20.44 22.97 -17.17
N LEU A 139 -19.92 21.77 -17.44
CA LEU A 139 -20.71 20.54 -17.53
C LEU A 139 -20.69 19.78 -16.20
N GLU A 140 -21.83 19.21 -15.81
CA GLU A 140 -21.97 18.36 -14.63
C GLU A 140 -22.15 16.89 -15.04
N VAL A 141 -21.35 16.00 -14.43
CA VAL A 141 -21.35 14.56 -14.72
C VAL A 141 -22.10 13.84 -13.59
N PRO A 142 -23.11 13.01 -13.90
CA PRO A 142 -23.82 12.20 -12.91
C PRO A 142 -22.91 11.26 -12.11
N GLU A 143 -23.37 10.82 -10.94
CA GLU A 143 -22.67 9.85 -10.08
C GLU A 143 -22.71 8.41 -10.60
#